data_AF-A0A8C7RUV5-F1
#
_entry.id   AF-A0A8C7RUV5-F1
#
_cell.length_a   1.000
_cell.length_b   1.000
_cell.length_c   1.000
_cell.angle_alpha   90.00
_cell.angle_beta   90.00
_cell.angle_gamma   90.00
#
_symmetry.space_group_name_H-M   'P 1'
#
loop_
_entity.id
_entity.type
_entity.pdbx_description
1 polymer ?
#
loop_
_entity_poly.entity_id
_entity_poly.type
_entity_poly.pdbx_seq_one_letter_code
_entity_poly.pdbx_strand_id
1 'polypeptide(L)'
;MEPYSVYKLLLTRAHMGRNRRLRHACAAMLYPHYNACYLCPDATIRPMTPCERARYAATHGPIGAYIPTCDAAGRYTPKQCSGSTGYCWCVTTTGQKIQGTDTPPGTAINC
;
A
#
# COMPACT_ATOMS: atom_id res chain seq x y z
N MET A 1 29.48 24.30 -20.27
CA MET A 1 30.92 24.38 -19.95
C MET A 1 31.07 24.18 -18.45
N GLU A 2 31.47 23.08 -17.84
CA GLU A 2 31.84 21.70 -18.21
C GLU A 2 31.68 20.94 -16.85
N PRO A 3 30.60 20.16 -16.65
CA PRO A 3 30.22 19.59 -15.34
C PRO A 3 30.81 18.21 -15.00
N TYR A 4 31.79 17.72 -15.77
CA TYR A 4 32.16 16.29 -15.78
C TYR A 4 33.49 15.91 -15.10
N SER A 5 34.30 16.87 -14.62
CA SER A 5 35.66 16.54 -14.13
C SER A 5 35.69 15.90 -12.74
N VAL A 6 34.73 16.21 -11.87
CA VAL A 6 34.67 15.67 -10.50
C VAL A 6 34.11 14.24 -10.46
N TYR A 7 33.31 13.86 -11.46
CA TYR A 7 32.64 12.55 -11.53
C TYR A 7 33.61 11.39 -11.82
N LYS A 8 34.84 11.67 -12.28
CA LYS A 8 35.81 10.64 -12.64
C LYS A 8 36.62 10.11 -11.44
N LEU A 9 36.68 10.84 -10.33
CA LEU A 9 37.53 10.45 -9.18
C LEU A 9 36.82 9.56 -8.14
N LEU A 10 35.49 9.45 -8.19
CA LEU A 10 34.71 8.62 -7.27
C LEU A 10 34.44 7.20 -7.81
N LEU A 11 34.97 6.87 -9.00
CA LEU A 11 34.86 5.53 -9.62
C LEU A 11 35.92 4.53 -9.13
N THR A 12 36.77 4.90 -8.17
CA THR A 12 37.83 4.01 -7.64
C THR A 12 37.38 3.28 -6.37
N ARG A 13 36.69 2.15 -6.58
CA ARG A 13 36.74 0.87 -5.81
C ARG A 13 35.37 0.20 -5.73
N ALA A 14 34.98 -0.44 -6.83
CA ALA A 14 34.06 -1.56 -6.79
C ALA A 14 34.77 -2.75 -6.09
N HIS A 15 34.69 -2.84 -4.76
CA HIS A 15 34.91 -4.11 -4.08
C HIS A 15 33.64 -4.96 -4.22
N MET A 16 33.53 -5.63 -5.37
CA MET A 16 32.58 -6.71 -5.61
C MET A 16 32.91 -7.88 -4.68
N GLY A 17 32.33 -7.88 -3.48
CA GLY A 17 32.31 -9.02 -2.57
C GLY A 17 31.26 -10.03 -3.02
N ARG A 18 31.71 -11.19 -3.49
CA ARG A 18 30.89 -12.38 -3.79
C ARG A 18 30.01 -12.74 -2.60
N ASN A 19 28.69 -12.60 -2.72
CA ASN A 19 27.72 -13.48 -2.07
C ASN A 19 26.34 -13.39 -2.74
N ARG A 20 25.88 -14.53 -3.26
CA ARG A 20 24.60 -14.73 -3.95
C ARG A 20 23.43 -14.74 -2.95
N ARG A 21 23.05 -13.58 -2.45
CA ARG A 21 21.70 -13.31 -1.95
C ARG A 21 21.35 -11.93 -2.45
N LEU A 22 20.48 -11.84 -3.46
CA LEU A 22 19.93 -10.57 -3.94
C LEU A 22 19.26 -9.86 -2.76
N ARG A 23 20.01 -9.01 -2.08
CA ARG A 23 19.47 -7.93 -1.28
C ARG A 23 19.54 -6.72 -2.19
N HIS A 24 18.36 -6.23 -2.57
CA HIS A 24 18.16 -5.01 -3.34
C HIS A 24 19.14 -3.92 -2.90
N ALA A 25 19.94 -3.41 -3.84
CA ALA A 25 20.82 -2.28 -3.60
C ALA A 25 19.95 -1.02 -3.48
N CYS A 26 19.73 -0.53 -2.27
CA CYS A 26 19.13 0.76 -2.03
C CYS A 26 20.16 1.86 -2.36
N ALA A 27 20.05 2.50 -3.52
CA ALA A 27 20.74 3.76 -3.77
C ALA A 27 19.88 4.90 -3.21
N ALA A 28 20.32 5.52 -2.12
CA ALA A 28 19.68 6.69 -1.56
C ALA A 28 20.07 7.93 -2.39
N MET A 29 19.19 8.37 -3.29
CA MET A 29 19.30 9.71 -3.87
C MET A 29 18.48 10.68 -3.01
N LEU A 30 19.16 11.59 -2.32
CA LEU A 30 18.52 12.67 -1.57
C LEU A 30 18.12 13.79 -2.53
N TYR A 31 16.87 13.75 -3.03
CA TYR A 31 16.26 14.91 -3.68
C TYR A 31 15.51 15.74 -2.64
N PRO A 32 15.77 17.07 -2.53
CA PRO A 32 15.26 17.89 -1.42
C PRO A 32 13.77 18.25 -1.47
N HIS A 33 12.95 17.60 -2.32
CA HIS A 33 11.54 18.00 -2.52
C HIS A 33 10.49 16.87 -2.57
N TYR A 34 10.84 15.63 -2.25
CA TYR A 34 9.85 14.55 -2.20
C TYR A 34 10.04 13.71 -0.93
N ASN A 35 9.03 13.68 -0.07
CA ASN A 35 9.03 12.87 1.16
C ASN A 35 8.94 11.39 0.76
N ALA A 36 10.10 10.72 0.70
CA ALA A 36 10.26 9.41 0.07
C ALA A 36 10.11 8.26 1.07
N CYS A 37 9.13 7.39 0.84
CA CYS A 37 9.29 5.96 1.12
C CYS A 37 9.66 5.28 -0.21
N TYR A 38 10.91 4.82 -0.30
CA TYR A 38 11.45 3.79 -1.19
C TYR A 38 10.82 3.64 -2.60
N LEU A 39 11.61 3.95 -3.64
CA LEU A 39 11.32 3.60 -5.03
C LEU A 39 11.37 2.06 -5.23
N CYS A 40 10.22 1.41 -5.17
CA CYS A 40 9.99 0.13 -5.85
C CYS A 40 9.77 0.43 -7.34
N PRO A 41 10.42 -0.26 -8.30
CA PRO A 41 10.21 -0.03 -9.73
C PRO A 41 8.80 -0.41 -10.25
N ASP A 42 7.89 -0.84 -9.36
CA ASP A 42 6.47 -1.10 -9.65
C ASP A 42 5.54 0.06 -9.26
N ALA A 43 6.08 1.14 -8.69
CA ALA A 43 5.29 2.28 -8.24
C ALA A 43 4.91 3.19 -9.42
N THR A 44 3.97 2.74 -10.24
CA THR A 44 3.11 3.69 -10.94
C THR A 44 2.50 4.61 -9.87
N ILE A 45 2.63 5.93 -10.04
CA ILE A 45 1.99 6.91 -9.15
C ILE A 45 0.48 6.85 -9.43
N ARG A 46 -0.17 5.75 -9.03
CA ARG A 46 -1.62 5.64 -9.02
C ARG A 46 -2.12 6.40 -7.80
N PRO A 47 -3.00 7.38 -7.96
CA PRO A 47 -3.58 8.06 -6.81
C PRO A 47 -4.32 7.03 -5.93
N MET A 48 -4.12 7.10 -4.61
CA MET A 48 -4.83 6.25 -3.66
C MET A 48 -6.34 6.40 -3.83
N THR A 49 -7.03 5.27 -3.96
CA THR A 49 -8.48 5.24 -4.06
C THR A 49 -9.14 5.52 -2.70
N PRO A 50 -10.46 5.80 -2.66
CA PRO A 50 -11.18 5.94 -1.40
C PRO A 50 -11.04 4.71 -0.49
N CYS A 51 -11.11 3.50 -1.04
CA CYS A 51 -10.98 2.26 -0.26
C CYS A 51 -9.57 2.11 0.33
N GLU A 52 -8.53 2.33 -0.50
CA GLU A 52 -7.13 2.22 -0.05
C GLU A 52 -6.80 3.23 1.04
N ARG A 53 -7.30 4.48 0.91
CA ARG A 53 -7.16 5.52 1.91
C ARG A 53 -7.84 5.14 3.22
N ALA A 54 -9.08 4.65 3.14
CA ALA A 54 -9.83 4.21 4.31
C ALA A 54 -9.15 3.03 5.01
N ARG A 55 -8.63 2.06 4.24
CA ARG A 55 -7.86 0.93 4.76
C ARG A 55 -6.59 1.38 5.48
N TYR A 56 -5.83 2.29 4.88
CA TYR A 56 -4.63 2.85 5.50
C TYR A 56 -4.96 3.56 6.82
N ALA A 57 -5.99 4.41 6.81
CA ALA A 57 -6.44 5.11 8.01
C ALA A 57 -6.90 4.14 9.11
N ALA A 58 -7.66 3.09 8.77
CA ALA A 58 -8.12 2.10 9.73
C ALA A 58 -6.97 1.25 10.31
N THR A 59 -5.95 0.94 9.51
CA THR A 59 -4.79 0.15 9.94
C THR A 59 -3.90 0.92 10.93
N HIS A 60 -3.85 2.24 10.82
CA HIS A 60 -3.14 3.13 11.74
C HIS A 60 -4.07 3.81 12.75
N GLY A 61 -5.32 3.37 12.79
CA GLY A 61 -6.37 3.91 13.64
C GLY A 61 -6.45 3.18 14.98
N PRO A 62 -7.54 3.41 15.74
CA PRO A 62 -7.77 2.71 16.99
C PRO A 62 -7.91 1.20 16.77
N ILE A 63 -7.38 0.42 17.72
CA ILE A 63 -7.48 -1.04 17.72
C ILE A 63 -8.96 -1.44 17.72
N GLY A 64 -9.32 -2.39 16.86
CA GLY A 64 -10.69 -2.86 16.72
C GLY A 64 -11.53 -2.05 15.73
N ALA A 65 -10.97 -1.02 15.10
CA ALA A 65 -11.59 -0.39 13.94
C ALA A 65 -11.78 -1.41 12.80
N TYR A 66 -12.89 -1.26 12.07
CA TYR A 66 -13.14 -2.06 10.88
C TYR A 66 -12.20 -1.62 9.74
N ILE A 67 -11.46 -2.58 9.18
CA ILE A 67 -10.55 -2.38 8.06
C ILE A 67 -11.26 -2.80 6.77
N PRO A 68 -11.49 -1.88 5.80
CA PRO A 68 -12.14 -2.24 4.56
C PRO A 68 -11.26 -3.09 3.65
N THR A 69 -11.90 -4.06 3.00
CA THR A 69 -11.31 -4.87 1.93
C THR A 69 -11.51 -4.17 0.59
N CYS A 70 -10.43 -4.15 -0.21
CA CYS A 70 -10.40 -3.51 -1.53
C CYS A 70 -10.01 -4.53 -2.60
N ASP A 71 -10.54 -4.38 -3.82
CA ASP A 71 -10.15 -5.16 -4.99
C ASP A 71 -8.81 -4.68 -5.59
N ALA A 72 -8.33 -5.34 -6.66
CA ALA A 72 -7.08 -4.98 -7.34
C ALA A 72 -7.12 -3.58 -8.00
N ALA A 73 -8.31 -3.08 -8.33
CA ALA A 73 -8.52 -1.73 -8.85
C ALA A 73 -8.67 -0.68 -7.73
N GLY A 74 -8.62 -1.10 -6.46
CA GLY A 74 -8.80 -0.24 -5.29
C GLY A 74 -10.25 0.15 -5.01
N ARG A 75 -11.25 -0.55 -5.55
CA ARG A 75 -12.67 -0.37 -5.17
C ARG A 75 -13.01 -1.22 -3.96
N TYR A 76 -14.10 -0.89 -3.27
CA TYR A 76 -14.60 -1.73 -2.18
C TYR A 76 -15.09 -3.06 -2.74
N THR A 77 -14.71 -4.16 -2.10
CA THR A 77 -15.31 -5.45 -2.41
C THR A 77 -16.78 -5.48 -1.95
N PRO A 78 -17.70 -6.17 -2.66
CA PRO A 78 -19.12 -6.15 -2.31
C PRO A 78 -19.40 -6.63 -0.89
N LYS A 79 -18.65 -7.64 -0.41
CA LYS A 79 -18.73 -8.15 0.95
C LYS A 79 -17.65 -7.52 1.82
N GLN A 80 -18.07 -6.85 2.88
CA GLN A 80 -17.21 -6.26 3.89
C GLN A 80 -17.45 -6.92 5.26
N CYS A 81 -16.39 -7.16 6.03
CA CYS A 81 -16.50 -7.78 7.35
C CYS A 81 -15.67 -7.04 8.40
N SER A 82 -16.25 -6.80 9.57
CA SER A 82 -15.57 -6.29 10.75
C SER A 82 -14.79 -7.40 11.44
N GLY A 83 -13.47 -7.32 11.43
CA GLY A 83 -12.61 -8.30 12.11
C GLY A 83 -12.77 -8.29 13.64
N SER A 84 -13.19 -7.16 14.23
CA SER A 84 -13.36 -7.03 15.68
C SER A 84 -14.68 -7.58 16.20
N THR A 85 -15.76 -7.41 15.43
CA THR A 85 -17.10 -7.87 15.83
C THR A 85 -17.53 -9.15 15.14
N GLY A 86 -16.88 -9.52 14.03
CA GLY A 86 -17.23 -10.65 13.18
C GLY A 86 -18.46 -10.42 12.28
N TYR A 87 -19.08 -9.24 12.32
CA TYR A 87 -20.22 -8.91 11.48
C TYR A 87 -19.78 -8.66 10.04
N CYS A 88 -20.58 -9.11 9.08
CA CYS A 88 -20.39 -8.82 7.66
C CYS A 88 -21.59 -8.08 7.09
N TRP A 89 -21.40 -7.29 6.04
CA TRP A 89 -22.45 -6.58 5.33
C TRP A 89 -22.09 -6.38 3.86
N CYS A 90 -23.09 -6.11 3.02
CA CYS A 90 -22.87 -5.74 1.63
C CYS A 90 -22.65 -4.23 1.49
N VAL A 91 -21.77 -3.85 0.57
CA VAL A 91 -21.50 -2.44 0.21
C VAL A 91 -21.58 -2.22 -1.29
N THR A 92 -21.82 -0.97 -1.68
CA THR A 92 -21.64 -0.52 -3.06
C THR A 92 -20.15 -0.40 -3.43
N THR A 93 -19.85 -0.20 -4.71
CA THR A 93 -18.47 0.04 -5.19
C THR A 93 -17.80 1.27 -4.57
N THR A 94 -18.59 2.20 -4.04
CA THR A 94 -18.13 3.40 -3.32
C THR A 94 -17.95 3.18 -1.81
N GLY A 95 -18.29 1.98 -1.30
CA GLY A 95 -18.15 1.61 0.11
C GLY A 95 -19.35 1.92 0.99
N GLN A 96 -20.50 2.28 0.41
CA GLN A 96 -21.72 2.54 1.20
C GLN A 96 -22.38 1.23 1.59
N LYS A 97 -22.62 1.04 2.89
CA LYS A 97 -23.36 -0.12 3.42
C LYS A 97 -24.79 -0.15 2.87
N ILE A 98 -25.20 -1.30 2.37
CA ILE A 98 -26.59 -1.59 1.97
C ILE A 98 -27.38 -1.93 3.24
N GLN A 99 -28.47 -1.22 3.49
CA GLN A 99 -29.30 -1.45 4.69
C GLN A 99 -29.92 -2.84 4.68
N GLY A 100 -30.01 -3.47 5.86
CA GLY A 100 -30.59 -4.80 6.02
C GLY A 100 -29.70 -5.95 5.55
N THR A 101 -28.43 -5.68 5.20
CA THR A 101 -27.47 -6.72 4.80
C THR A 101 -26.47 -7.09 5.89
N ASP A 102 -26.56 -6.51 7.08
CA ASP A 102 -25.68 -6.94 8.18
C ASP A 102 -26.07 -8.31 8.70
N THR A 103 -25.08 -9.19 8.74
CA THR A 103 -25.21 -10.56 9.22
C THR A 103 -24.30 -10.79 10.42
N PRO A 104 -24.77 -11.55 11.44
CA PRO A 104 -23.96 -11.87 12.59
C PRO A 104 -22.78 -12.80 12.24
N PRO A 105 -21.77 -12.90 13.12
CA PRO A 105 -20.64 -13.80 12.93
C PRO A 105 -21.08 -15.24 12.68
N GLY A 106 -20.42 -15.92 11.74
CA GLY A 106 -20.74 -17.31 11.38
C GLY A 106 -21.90 -17.48 10.39
N THR A 107 -22.56 -16.39 9.98
CA THR A 107 -23.56 -16.42 8.90
C THR A 107 -22.89 -16.20 7.55
N ALA A 108 -23.20 -17.04 6.57
CA ALA A 108 -22.78 -16.83 5.20
C ALA A 108 -23.62 -15.72 4.56
N ILE A 109 -22.96 -14.71 3.98
CA ILE A 109 -23.57 -13.62 3.23
C ILE A 109 -23.13 -13.67 1.77
N ASN A 110 -24.09 -13.54 0.85
CA ASN A 110 -23.84 -13.43 -0.59
C ASN A 110 -24.05 -11.98 -1.03
N CYS A 111 -22.94 -11.35 -1.42
CA CYS A 111 -22.82 -10.08 -2.12
C CYS A 111 -21.98 -10.37 -3.38
#